data_AF-A0A3D4PXT9-F1
#
_entry.id   AF-A0A3D4PXT9-F1
#
_cell.length_a   1.000
_cell.length_b   1.000
_cell.length_c   1.000
_cell.angle_alpha   90.00
_cell.angle_beta   90.00
_cell.angle_gamma   90.00
#
_symmetry.space_group_name_H-M   'P 1'
#
loop_
_entity.id
_entity.type
_entity.pdbx_description
1 polymer ?
#
loop_
_entity_poly.entity_id
_entity_poly.type
_entity_poly.pdbx_seq_one_letter_code
_entity_poly.pdbx_strand_id
1 'polypeptide(L)'
;MSWLFFQFIVCTAGGAVEQNKFIDEGSAVNGNKNLFIVKCVLLLVVLLTLGACTTLQRGDFTLLTTSSDQQVRVAQQQWQVQQGAKNYSLEVIVERNTNHWRWIMLNQLGQRVVTVESKAGQVQIERLQSHPANQLLPELLQAWQFSYWPLADLQAADPRWLFAERAGRREARFSGILRASIEYQQITDRANPWQGSLSYNTPEFSLLIHSQPLN
;
A
#
# COMPACT_ATOMS: atom_id res chain seq x y z
N MET A 1 -8.38 21.08 -3.54
CA MET A 1 -7.16 21.86 -3.27
C MET A 1 -6.05 20.87 -2.98
N SER A 2 -5.08 20.76 -3.88
CA SER A 2 -4.07 19.70 -3.89
C SER A 2 -2.72 20.31 -3.52
N TRP A 3 -2.02 19.74 -2.54
CA TRP A 3 -0.63 20.07 -2.23
C TRP A 3 0.16 18.76 -2.11
N LEU A 4 1.02 18.51 -3.09
CA LEU A 4 2.09 17.51 -3.05
C LEU A 4 3.38 18.24 -2.68
N PHE A 5 3.96 17.90 -1.53
CA PHE A 5 5.36 18.19 -1.23
C PHE A 5 6.12 16.87 -1.33
N PHE A 6 6.98 16.74 -2.35
CA PHE A 6 8.09 15.78 -2.36
C PHE A 6 9.38 16.59 -2.47
N GLN A 7 10.10 16.66 -1.36
CA GLN A 7 11.43 17.26 -1.28
C GLN A 7 12.46 16.16 -1.60
N PHE A 8 13.18 16.30 -2.71
CA PHE A 8 14.39 15.51 -2.96
C PHE A 8 15.55 16.17 -2.23
N ILE A 9 16.10 15.50 -1.22
CA ILE A 9 17.44 15.77 -0.69
C ILE A 9 18.41 14.99 -1.57
N VAL A 10 19.21 15.70 -2.38
CA VAL A 10 20.40 15.13 -3.02
C VAL A 10 21.61 15.63 -2.23
N CYS A 11 22.20 14.74 -1.43
CA CYS A 11 23.57 14.89 -0.95
C CYS A 11 24.52 14.56 -2.10
N THR A 12 25.39 15.50 -2.48
CA THR A 12 26.68 15.17 -3.09
C THR A 12 27.77 16.02 -2.45
N ALA A 13 28.79 15.32 -1.95
CA ALA A 13 30.02 15.87 -1.41
C ALA A 13 31.10 15.95 -2.51
N GLY A 14 32.10 16.82 -2.29
CA GLY A 14 33.32 16.96 -3.09
C GLY A 14 33.19 18.12 -4.09
N GLY A 15 33.97 19.20 -4.06
CA GLY A 15 35.32 19.40 -3.57
C GLY A 15 36.18 19.82 -4.76
N ALA A 16 36.63 21.08 -4.80
CA ALA A 16 37.90 21.54 -5.39
C ALA A 16 37.91 23.07 -5.50
N VAL A 17 38.96 23.65 -4.94
CA VAL A 17 39.40 25.04 -5.10
C VAL A 17 40.15 25.15 -6.42
N GLU A 18 39.85 26.14 -7.25
CA GLU A 18 40.87 26.78 -8.09
C GLU A 18 40.44 28.18 -8.53
N GLN A 19 41.21 29.18 -8.09
CA GLN A 19 41.24 30.50 -8.69
C GLN A 19 41.94 30.40 -10.04
N ASN A 20 41.44 31.05 -11.10
CA ASN A 20 42.15 32.13 -11.77
C ASN A 20 41.53 32.60 -13.10
N LYS A 21 41.69 33.93 -13.28
CA LYS A 21 41.96 34.64 -14.53
C LYS A 21 40.79 34.96 -15.47
N PHE A 22 40.34 36.20 -15.29
CA PHE A 22 39.79 37.08 -16.33
C PHE A 22 40.73 37.14 -17.54
N ILE A 23 40.22 36.82 -18.74
CA ILE A 23 40.73 37.33 -20.01
C ILE A 23 39.51 37.73 -20.85
N ASP A 24 39.44 39.02 -21.12
CA ASP A 24 38.64 39.64 -22.16
C ASP A 24 39.26 39.28 -23.53
N GLU A 25 38.43 38.90 -24.50
CA GLU A 25 38.52 39.27 -25.92
C GLU A 25 37.62 38.39 -26.80
N GLY A 26 36.65 39.05 -27.43
CA GLY A 26 36.54 39.05 -28.89
C GLY A 26 36.21 37.75 -29.64
N SER A 27 35.03 37.79 -30.27
CA SER A 27 34.77 37.25 -31.62
C SER A 27 34.47 35.74 -31.76
N ALA A 28 33.20 35.46 -32.12
CA ALA A 28 32.76 34.55 -33.19
C ALA A 28 31.35 34.00 -32.89
N VAL A 29 30.38 34.90 -32.70
CA VAL A 29 28.95 34.56 -32.65
C VAL A 29 28.46 34.33 -34.08
N ASN A 30 28.62 33.12 -34.63
CA ASN A 30 27.69 32.56 -35.64
C ASN A 30 27.97 31.11 -36.08
N GLY A 31 28.87 30.37 -35.41
CA GLY A 31 29.20 29.00 -35.82
C GLY A 31 28.44 27.86 -35.12
N ASN A 32 27.71 28.11 -34.02
CA ASN A 32 27.36 27.03 -33.09
C ASN A 32 25.90 26.98 -32.61
N LYS A 33 24.99 27.70 -33.29
CA LYS A 33 23.55 27.63 -32.97
C LYS A 33 22.99 26.23 -33.21
N ASN A 34 23.45 25.55 -34.26
CA ASN A 34 23.03 24.19 -34.60
C ASN A 34 23.48 23.16 -33.55
N LEU A 35 24.70 23.29 -33.01
CA LEU A 35 25.20 22.36 -31.98
C LEU A 35 24.48 22.54 -30.64
N PHE A 36 24.12 23.78 -30.30
CA PHE A 36 23.36 24.07 -29.08
C PHE A 36 21.92 23.53 -29.17
N ILE A 37 21.26 23.71 -30.32
CA ILE A 37 19.92 23.16 -30.58
C ILE A 37 19.94 21.63 -30.53
N VAL A 38 20.93 20.98 -31.15
CA VAL A 38 21.06 19.51 -31.12
C VAL A 38 21.27 18.99 -29.70
N LYS A 39 22.08 19.66 -28.88
CA LYS A 39 22.28 19.28 -27.46
C LYS A 39 21.01 19.46 -26.62
N CYS A 40 20.26 20.54 -26.83
CA CYS A 40 18.98 20.75 -26.13
C CYS A 40 17.92 19.72 -26.53
N VAL A 41 17.81 19.37 -27.82
CA VAL A 41 16.88 18.34 -28.31
C VAL A 41 17.26 16.97 -27.74
N LEU A 42 18.55 16.62 -27.69
CA LEU A 42 19.02 15.36 -27.12
C LEU A 42 18.71 15.26 -25.61
N LEU A 43 18.90 16.34 -24.85
CA LEU A 43 18.58 16.40 -23.42
C LEU A 43 17.07 16.24 -23.18
N LEU A 44 16.24 16.83 -24.03
CA LEU A 44 14.78 16.77 -23.93
C LEU A 44 14.26 15.36 -24.28
N VAL A 45 14.87 14.68 -25.24
CA VAL A 45 14.58 13.26 -25.54
C VAL A 45 14.98 12.37 -24.38
N VAL A 46 16.13 12.58 -23.73
CA VAL A 46 16.56 11.81 -22.55
C VAL A 46 15.63 12.04 -21.35
N LEU A 47 15.17 13.27 -21.13
CA LEU A 47 14.19 13.58 -20.08
C LEU A 47 12.82 12.94 -20.35
N LEU A 48 12.40 12.88 -21.63
CA LEU A 48 11.15 12.22 -22.02
C LEU A 48 11.24 10.69 -21.90
N THR A 49 12.39 10.08 -22.23
CA THR A 49 12.56 8.62 -22.07
C THR A 49 12.71 8.21 -20.60
N LEU A 50 13.33 9.05 -19.76
CA LEU A 50 13.39 8.82 -18.31
C LEU A 50 12.04 9.07 -17.61
N GLY A 51 11.20 9.97 -18.14
CA GLY A 51 9.85 10.22 -17.64
C GLY A 51 8.84 9.10 -17.93
N ALA A 52 9.06 8.32 -19.00
CA ALA A 52 8.13 7.29 -19.47
C ALA A 52 8.18 5.96 -18.71
N CYS A 53 9.14 5.77 -17.79
CA CYS A 53 9.26 4.52 -17.01
C CYS A 53 8.55 4.53 -15.64
N THR A 54 7.70 5.52 -15.35
CA THR A 54 7.04 5.61 -14.02
C THR A 54 5.67 4.95 -13.93
N THR A 55 5.14 4.34 -15.00
CA THR A 55 3.77 3.82 -14.99
C THR A 55 3.70 2.33 -15.24
N LEU A 56 4.22 1.51 -14.32
CA LEU A 56 3.88 0.07 -14.25
C LEU A 56 4.18 -0.54 -12.87
N GLN A 57 3.70 0.11 -11.81
CA GLN A 57 3.37 -0.57 -10.56
C GLN A 57 1.97 -0.13 -10.14
N ARG A 58 0.97 -0.68 -10.83
CA ARG A 58 -0.43 -0.55 -10.43
C ARG A 58 -0.88 -1.89 -9.86
N GLY A 59 -0.31 -2.22 -8.71
CA GLY A 59 -1.02 -3.04 -7.74
C GLY A 59 -2.11 -2.21 -7.09
N ASP A 60 -2.84 -2.83 -6.19
CA ASP A 60 -3.62 -2.15 -5.16
C ASP A 60 -5.06 -1.85 -5.60
N PHE A 61 -5.90 -2.80 -5.21
CA PHE A 61 -7.30 -2.57 -4.95
C PHE A 61 -7.49 -1.25 -4.17
N THR A 62 -8.43 -0.41 -4.60
CA THR A 62 -8.68 0.87 -3.92
C THR A 62 -9.23 0.61 -2.53
N LEU A 63 -8.55 1.10 -1.49
CA LEU A 63 -9.00 0.93 -0.12
C LEU A 63 -10.40 1.51 0.06
N LEU A 64 -11.33 0.65 0.45
CA LEU A 64 -12.70 1.05 0.73
C LEU A 64 -12.77 1.85 2.02
N THR A 65 -13.36 3.03 1.97
CA THR A 65 -13.51 3.92 3.14
C THR A 65 -14.85 3.75 3.85
N THR A 66 -15.79 3.09 3.20
CA THR A 66 -17.15 2.78 3.69
C THR A 66 -17.47 1.29 3.53
N SER A 67 -18.48 0.83 4.26
CA SER A 67 -18.98 -0.54 4.24
C SER A 67 -20.50 -0.53 4.33
N SER A 68 -21.19 -1.42 3.61
CA SER A 68 -22.63 -1.60 3.72
C SER A 68 -23.06 -2.27 5.03
N ASP A 69 -22.13 -2.90 5.76
CA ASP A 69 -22.39 -3.43 7.11
C ASP A 69 -22.66 -2.28 8.10
N GLN A 70 -23.83 -2.32 8.73
CA GLN A 70 -24.26 -1.34 9.74
C GLN A 70 -23.79 -1.66 11.15
N GLN A 71 -23.31 -2.87 11.40
CA GLN A 71 -22.89 -3.27 12.73
C GLN A 71 -21.53 -2.69 13.09
N VAL A 72 -21.41 -2.17 14.31
CA VAL A 72 -20.11 -1.83 14.89
C VAL A 72 -19.42 -3.14 15.26
N ARG A 73 -18.23 -3.34 14.72
CA ARG A 73 -17.39 -4.52 14.95
C ARG A 73 -16.11 -4.05 15.61
N VAL A 74 -15.82 -4.61 16.79
CA VAL A 74 -14.53 -4.42 17.47
C VAL A 74 -13.94 -5.79 17.71
N ALA A 75 -12.68 -5.99 17.33
CA ALA A 75 -11.99 -7.25 17.57
C ALA A 75 -10.52 -7.03 17.87
N GLN A 76 -9.98 -7.91 18.70
CA GLN A 76 -8.56 -8.14 18.84
C GLN A 76 -8.17 -9.27 17.92
N GLN A 77 -7.08 -9.11 17.18
CA GLN A 77 -6.61 -10.06 16.22
C GLN A 77 -5.12 -10.35 16.42
N GLN A 78 -4.74 -11.60 16.23
CA GLN A 78 -3.34 -12.03 16.16
C GLN A 78 -3.04 -12.44 14.72
N TRP A 79 -2.07 -11.77 14.12
CA TRP A 79 -1.71 -11.94 12.72
C TRP A 79 -0.35 -12.60 12.63
N GLN A 80 -0.27 -13.76 11.98
CA GLN A 80 0.99 -14.41 11.66
C GLN A 80 1.25 -14.23 10.17
N VAL A 81 2.30 -13.50 9.85
CA VAL A 81 2.69 -13.21 8.46
C VAL A 81 3.90 -14.06 8.11
N GLN A 82 3.81 -14.80 7.02
CA GLN A 82 4.91 -15.57 6.45
C GLN A 82 5.20 -15.08 5.04
N GLN A 83 6.43 -14.62 4.81
CA GLN A 83 6.93 -14.16 3.52
C GLN A 83 8.32 -14.77 3.26
N GLY A 84 8.38 -15.75 2.36
CA GLY A 84 9.60 -16.52 2.13
C GLY A 84 10.08 -17.21 3.42
N ALA A 85 11.31 -16.91 3.85
CA ALA A 85 11.89 -17.45 5.09
C ALA A 85 11.58 -16.61 6.34
N LYS A 86 10.88 -15.48 6.20
CA LYS A 86 10.58 -14.57 7.31
C LYS A 86 9.19 -14.84 7.87
N ASN A 87 9.13 -15.01 9.19
CA ASN A 87 7.88 -15.12 9.94
C ASN A 87 7.86 -14.04 11.01
N TYR A 88 6.76 -13.32 11.13
CA TYR A 88 6.55 -12.40 12.24
C TYR A 88 5.09 -12.38 12.68
N SER A 89 4.88 -12.02 13.94
CA SER A 89 3.55 -11.93 14.55
C SER A 89 3.24 -10.49 14.91
N LEU A 90 2.00 -10.09 14.67
CA LEU A 90 1.47 -8.78 15.01
C LEU A 90 0.21 -8.96 15.85
N GLU A 91 0.01 -8.06 16.80
CA GLU A 91 -1.27 -7.89 17.45
C GLU A 91 -1.98 -6.71 16.79
N VAL A 92 -3.28 -6.86 16.58
CA VAL A 92 -4.08 -5.96 15.78
C VAL A 92 -5.38 -5.68 16.49
N ILE A 93 -5.67 -4.41 16.74
CA ILE A 93 -6.98 -3.98 17.21
C ILE A 93 -7.71 -3.36 16.03
N VAL A 94 -8.90 -3.86 15.74
CA VAL A 94 -9.74 -3.41 14.63
C VAL A 94 -11.06 -2.91 15.17
N GLU A 95 -11.49 -1.77 14.63
CA GLU A 95 -12.80 -1.20 14.83
C GLU A 95 -13.38 -0.88 13.45
N ARG A 96 -14.63 -1.25 13.20
CA ARG A 96 -15.33 -0.95 11.96
C ARG A 96 -16.76 -0.59 12.24
N ASN A 97 -17.24 0.46 11.58
CA ASN A 97 -18.64 0.74 11.34
C ASN A 97 -18.82 1.11 9.84
N THR A 98 -20.01 1.58 9.46
CA THR A 98 -20.37 1.88 8.06
C THR A 98 -19.48 2.95 7.42
N ASN A 99 -19.08 3.98 8.17
CA ASN A 99 -18.42 5.19 7.65
C ASN A 99 -17.03 5.44 8.23
N HIS A 100 -16.58 4.54 9.09
CA HIS A 100 -15.32 4.66 9.80
C HIS A 100 -14.78 3.28 10.11
N TRP A 101 -13.48 3.15 9.95
CA TRP A 101 -12.76 2.01 10.45
C TRP A 101 -11.38 2.44 10.91
N ARG A 102 -10.89 1.73 11.91
CA ARG A 102 -9.59 1.98 12.51
C ARG A 102 -8.90 0.66 12.73
N TRP A 103 -7.62 0.66 12.40
CA TRP A 103 -6.71 -0.45 12.56
C TRP A 103 -5.49 0.01 13.32
N ILE A 104 -5.21 -0.61 14.47
CA ILE A 104 -4.06 -0.32 15.30
C ILE A 104 -3.20 -1.58 15.36
N MET A 105 -2.00 -1.51 14.79
CA MET A 105 -1.01 -2.58 14.89
C MET A 105 -0.09 -2.35 16.07
N LEU A 106 0.09 -3.40 16.85
CA LEU A 106 0.98 -3.49 18.00
C LEU A 106 2.06 -4.56 17.72
N ASN A 107 3.27 -4.31 18.21
CA ASN A 107 4.30 -5.35 18.25
C ASN A 107 4.08 -6.27 19.47
N GLN A 108 4.94 -7.27 19.63
CA GLN A 108 4.86 -8.23 20.75
C GLN A 108 5.03 -7.59 22.14
N LEU A 109 5.51 -6.34 22.22
CA LEU A 109 5.65 -5.58 23.46
C LEU A 109 4.44 -4.66 23.72
N GLY A 110 3.40 -4.75 22.88
CA GLY A 110 2.23 -3.86 22.96
C GLY A 110 2.49 -2.43 22.48
N GLN A 111 3.64 -2.16 21.86
CA GLN A 111 3.95 -0.82 21.34
C GLN A 111 3.26 -0.60 20.00
N ARG A 112 2.64 0.57 19.84
CA ARG A 112 1.96 0.98 18.62
C ARG A 112 2.95 1.18 17.48
N VAL A 113 2.79 0.38 16.44
CA VAL A 113 3.65 0.37 15.26
C VAL A 113 3.04 1.16 14.12
N VAL A 114 1.75 0.95 13.88
CA VAL A 114 0.99 1.60 12.81
C VAL A 114 -0.43 1.87 13.30
N THR A 115 -0.98 3.01 12.92
CA THR A 115 -2.42 3.25 12.96
C THR A 115 -2.89 3.62 11.57
N VAL A 116 -3.92 2.94 11.08
CA VAL A 116 -4.62 3.29 9.84
C VAL A 116 -6.05 3.57 10.19
N GLU A 117 -6.54 4.73 9.81
CA GLU A 117 -7.92 5.14 10.09
C GLU A 117 -8.56 5.69 8.82
N SER A 118 -9.75 5.20 8.50
CA SER A 118 -10.64 5.85 7.55
C SER A 118 -11.68 6.66 8.31
N LYS A 119 -11.68 7.98 8.10
CA LYS A 119 -12.66 8.89 8.70
C LYS A 119 -13.12 9.90 7.66
N ALA A 120 -14.44 10.05 7.52
CA ALA A 120 -15.05 10.96 6.55
C ALA A 120 -14.55 10.77 5.11
N GLY A 121 -14.34 9.51 4.71
CA GLY A 121 -13.88 9.16 3.37
C GLY A 121 -12.39 9.40 3.11
N GLN A 122 -11.62 9.78 4.14
CA GLN A 122 -10.17 9.98 4.03
C GLN A 122 -9.43 8.91 4.86
N VAL A 123 -8.37 8.35 4.28
CA VAL A 123 -7.48 7.40 4.97
C VAL A 123 -6.28 8.17 5.54
N GLN A 124 -6.08 8.07 6.84
CA GLN A 124 -4.95 8.60 7.58
C GLN A 124 -4.07 7.44 8.03
N ILE A 125 -2.75 7.60 7.92
CA ILE A 125 -1.78 6.56 8.27
C ILE A 125 -0.69 7.17 9.16
N GLU A 126 -0.58 6.68 10.39
CA GLU A 126 0.51 6.98 11.31
C GLU A 126 1.44 5.76 11.40
N ARG A 127 2.76 5.94 11.21
CA ARG A 127 3.74 4.84 11.21
C ARG A 127 4.94 5.14 12.09
N LEU A 128 5.41 4.14 12.83
CA LEU A 128 6.73 4.12 13.43
C LEU A 128 7.74 3.64 12.37
N GLN A 129 8.66 4.50 11.92
CA GLN A 129 9.41 4.31 10.66
C GLN A 129 10.32 3.06 10.56
N SER A 130 10.57 2.33 11.65
CA SER A 130 11.57 1.24 11.69
C SER A 130 11.01 -0.19 11.60
N HIS A 131 9.70 -0.40 11.56
CA HIS A 131 9.14 -1.76 11.64
C HIS A 131 8.96 -2.44 10.27
N PRO A 132 9.32 -3.73 10.10
CA PRO A 132 9.16 -4.47 8.83
C PRO A 132 7.73 -4.50 8.29
N ALA A 133 6.73 -4.58 9.17
CA ALA A 133 5.31 -4.56 8.79
C ALA A 133 4.89 -3.32 7.98
N ASN A 134 5.66 -2.22 8.03
CA ASN A 134 5.40 -1.05 7.21
C ASN A 134 5.58 -1.29 5.71
N GLN A 135 6.44 -2.24 5.33
CA GLN A 135 6.72 -2.57 3.94
C GLN A 135 5.54 -3.29 3.29
N LEU A 136 4.86 -4.15 4.06
CA LEU A 136 3.70 -4.92 3.62
C LEU A 136 2.36 -4.26 3.99
N LEU A 137 2.39 -3.00 4.43
CA LEU A 137 1.19 -2.33 4.93
C LEU A 137 0.03 -2.33 3.90
N PRO A 138 0.25 -1.99 2.61
CA PRO A 138 -0.80 -2.03 1.60
C PRO A 138 -1.40 -3.43 1.42
N GLU A 139 -0.55 -4.46 1.34
CA GLU A 139 -0.94 -5.85 1.13
C GLU A 139 -1.73 -6.39 2.32
N LEU A 140 -1.30 -6.04 3.53
CA LEU A 140 -1.97 -6.37 4.79
C LEU A 140 -3.34 -5.72 4.91
N LEU A 141 -3.46 -4.42 4.55
CA LEU A 141 -4.76 -3.73 4.49
C LEU A 141 -5.70 -4.37 3.46
N GLN A 142 -5.18 -4.67 2.27
CA GLN A 142 -5.96 -5.34 1.23
C GLN A 142 -6.42 -6.72 1.69
N ALA A 143 -5.53 -7.51 2.29
CA ALA A 143 -5.86 -8.83 2.83
C ALA A 143 -6.98 -8.75 3.86
N TRP A 144 -6.92 -7.77 4.76
CA TRP A 144 -7.97 -7.51 5.74
C TRP A 144 -9.30 -7.12 5.06
N GLN A 145 -9.29 -6.17 4.12
CA GLN A 145 -10.53 -5.80 3.41
C GLN A 145 -11.13 -6.98 2.65
N PHE A 146 -10.32 -7.73 1.90
CA PHE A 146 -10.80 -8.91 1.16
C PHE A 146 -11.39 -9.98 2.07
N SER A 147 -10.88 -10.09 3.29
CA SER A 147 -11.34 -11.08 4.26
C SER A 147 -12.65 -10.67 4.95
N TYR A 148 -12.81 -9.39 5.29
CA TYR A 148 -13.88 -8.93 6.19
C TYR A 148 -14.93 -8.01 5.56
N TRP A 149 -14.69 -7.41 4.38
CA TRP A 149 -15.71 -6.58 3.72
C TRP A 149 -16.86 -7.42 3.18
N PRO A 150 -18.08 -6.85 3.14
CA PRO A 150 -19.18 -7.42 2.38
C PRO A 150 -18.79 -7.63 0.91
N LEU A 151 -19.22 -8.77 0.36
CA LEU A 151 -18.91 -9.14 -1.02
C LEU A 151 -19.40 -8.11 -2.04
N ALA A 152 -20.59 -7.55 -1.80
CA ALA A 152 -21.20 -6.55 -2.66
C ALA A 152 -20.35 -5.27 -2.76
N ASP A 153 -19.77 -4.82 -1.64
CA ASP A 153 -18.92 -3.63 -1.61
C ASP A 153 -17.61 -3.86 -2.37
N LEU A 154 -16.99 -5.02 -2.17
CA LEU A 154 -15.77 -5.41 -2.87
C LEU A 154 -15.99 -5.47 -4.39
N GLN A 155 -17.13 -6.00 -4.83
CA GLN A 155 -17.49 -6.09 -6.25
C GLN A 155 -17.86 -4.73 -6.85
N ALA A 156 -18.46 -3.83 -6.07
CA ALA A 156 -18.79 -2.48 -6.52
C ALA A 156 -17.56 -1.56 -6.65
N ALA A 157 -16.48 -1.87 -5.91
CA ALA A 157 -15.27 -1.04 -5.85
C ALA A 157 -14.51 -0.96 -7.17
N ASP A 158 -14.32 -2.10 -7.84
CA ASP A 158 -13.57 -2.21 -9.09
C ASP A 158 -14.05 -3.41 -9.92
N PRO A 159 -14.64 -3.20 -11.11
CA PRO A 159 -15.20 -4.27 -11.92
C PRO A 159 -14.15 -5.25 -12.49
N ARG A 160 -12.85 -4.92 -12.41
CA ARG A 160 -11.77 -5.82 -12.81
C ARG A 160 -11.51 -6.92 -11.78
N TRP A 161 -11.96 -6.70 -10.55
CA TRP A 161 -11.89 -7.69 -9.49
C TRP A 161 -13.15 -8.54 -9.48
N LEU A 162 -12.94 -9.86 -9.42
CA LEU A 162 -14.00 -10.84 -9.27
C LEU A 162 -13.80 -11.55 -7.93
N PHE A 163 -14.82 -11.48 -7.09
CA PHE A 163 -14.85 -12.16 -5.81
C PHE A 163 -15.90 -13.27 -5.84
N ALA A 164 -15.52 -14.46 -5.42
CA ALA A 164 -16.42 -15.62 -5.31
C ALA A 164 -16.30 -16.23 -3.92
N GLU A 165 -17.43 -16.55 -3.28
CA GLU A 165 -17.45 -17.14 -1.95
C GLU A 165 -18.30 -18.42 -1.94
N ARG A 166 -17.69 -19.54 -1.54
CA ARG A 166 -18.34 -20.87 -1.49
C ARG A 166 -17.72 -21.71 -0.37
N ALA A 167 -18.55 -22.43 0.36
CA ALA A 167 -18.12 -23.45 1.33
C ALA A 167 -17.08 -22.96 2.37
N GLY A 168 -17.19 -21.73 2.86
CA GLY A 168 -16.23 -21.18 3.84
C GLY A 168 -14.89 -20.77 3.23
N ARG A 169 -14.85 -20.55 1.92
CA ARG A 169 -13.70 -20.03 1.20
C ARG A 169 -14.11 -18.90 0.28
N ARG A 170 -13.30 -17.84 0.23
CA ARG A 170 -13.44 -16.72 -0.69
C ARG A 170 -12.22 -16.64 -1.60
N GLU A 171 -12.44 -16.48 -2.90
CA GLU A 171 -11.38 -16.28 -3.88
C GLU A 171 -11.48 -14.85 -4.44
N ALA A 172 -10.34 -14.17 -4.55
CA ALA A 172 -10.21 -12.89 -5.21
C ALA A 172 -9.39 -13.05 -6.49
N ARG A 173 -9.99 -12.70 -7.63
CA ARG A 173 -9.36 -12.77 -8.94
C ARG A 173 -9.27 -11.38 -9.55
N PHE A 174 -8.12 -11.04 -10.12
CA PHE A 174 -7.95 -9.80 -10.87
C PHE A 174 -7.81 -10.13 -12.35
N SER A 175 -8.73 -9.64 -13.18
CA SER A 175 -8.76 -9.93 -14.62
C SER A 175 -8.68 -11.44 -14.93
N GLY A 176 -9.41 -12.25 -14.15
CA GLY A 176 -9.47 -13.72 -14.29
C GLY A 176 -8.35 -14.50 -13.59
N ILE A 177 -7.27 -13.84 -13.15
CA ILE A 177 -6.13 -14.48 -12.48
C ILE A 177 -6.39 -14.53 -10.97
N LEU A 178 -6.25 -15.70 -10.34
CA LEU A 178 -6.33 -15.85 -8.89
C LEU A 178 -5.21 -15.06 -8.22
N ARG A 179 -5.58 -14.08 -7.40
CA ARG A 179 -4.65 -13.23 -6.64
C ARG A 179 -4.60 -13.63 -5.17
N ALA A 180 -5.73 -14.01 -4.60
CA ALA A 180 -5.80 -14.43 -3.21
C ALA A 180 -6.86 -15.51 -2.98
N SER A 181 -6.57 -16.38 -2.03
CA SER A 181 -7.50 -17.35 -1.46
C SER A 181 -7.64 -17.10 0.03
N ILE A 182 -8.86 -16.91 0.49
CA ILE A 182 -9.22 -16.70 1.88
C ILE A 182 -10.00 -17.91 2.37
N GLU A 183 -9.48 -18.62 3.35
CA GLU A 183 -10.12 -19.79 3.94
C GLU A 183 -10.51 -19.50 5.37
N TYR A 184 -11.80 -19.57 5.63
CA TYR A 184 -12.38 -19.32 6.95
C TYR A 184 -12.31 -20.60 7.79
N GLN A 185 -11.51 -20.57 8.85
CA GLN A 185 -11.22 -21.71 9.71
C GLN A 185 -11.83 -21.49 11.09
N GLN A 186 -12.49 -22.51 11.65
CA GLN A 186 -13.02 -22.44 13.03
C GLN A 186 -13.98 -21.25 13.27
N ILE A 187 -14.66 -20.78 12.23
CA ILE A 187 -15.74 -19.80 12.40
C ILE A 187 -16.92 -20.52 13.04
N THR A 188 -17.17 -20.21 14.31
CA THR A 188 -18.28 -20.77 15.10
C THR A 188 -19.64 -20.26 14.63
N ASP A 189 -19.69 -19.05 14.07
CA ASP A 189 -20.87 -18.45 13.46
C ASP A 189 -20.51 -17.91 12.08
N ARG A 190 -21.00 -18.55 11.01
CA ARG A 190 -20.73 -18.10 9.63
C ARG A 190 -21.24 -16.69 9.35
N ALA A 191 -22.18 -16.17 10.14
CA ALA A 191 -22.63 -14.78 10.05
C ALA A 191 -21.65 -13.79 10.71
N ASN A 192 -20.66 -14.27 11.46
CA ASN A 192 -19.70 -13.44 12.17
C ASN A 192 -18.24 -13.83 11.83
N PRO A 193 -17.67 -13.27 10.74
CA PRO A 193 -16.28 -13.53 10.38
C PRO A 193 -15.27 -13.01 11.41
N TRP A 194 -15.69 -12.19 12.37
CA TRP A 194 -14.85 -11.59 13.41
C TRP A 194 -14.56 -12.52 14.59
N GLN A 195 -15.08 -13.75 14.57
CA GLN A 195 -14.81 -14.77 15.59
C GLN A 195 -14.26 -16.04 14.93
N GLY A 196 -13.05 -16.44 15.33
CA GLY A 196 -12.38 -17.62 14.82
C GLY A 196 -11.10 -17.27 14.05
N SER A 197 -10.74 -18.11 13.07
CA SER A 197 -9.49 -17.98 12.34
C SER A 197 -9.73 -17.85 10.85
N LEU A 198 -8.83 -17.22 10.11
CA LEU A 198 -8.82 -17.32 8.66
C LEU A 198 -7.40 -17.28 8.13
N SER A 199 -7.18 -17.95 6.99
CA SER A 199 -5.93 -17.86 6.25
C SER A 199 -6.15 -17.10 4.96
N TYR A 200 -5.27 -16.14 4.68
CA TYR A 200 -5.20 -15.39 3.44
C TYR A 200 -3.90 -15.80 2.74
N ASN A 201 -4.02 -16.38 1.55
CA ASN A 201 -2.90 -16.97 0.83
C ASN A 201 -2.75 -16.31 -0.54
N THR A 202 -1.54 -15.88 -0.85
CA THR A 202 -1.11 -15.33 -2.15
C THR A 202 0.18 -16.01 -2.58
N PRO A 203 0.60 -15.87 -3.85
CA PRO A 203 1.92 -16.31 -4.28
C PRO A 203 3.07 -15.64 -3.49
N GLU A 204 2.88 -14.41 -3.03
CA GLU A 204 3.93 -13.59 -2.42
C GLU A 204 4.05 -13.79 -0.89
N PHE A 205 2.93 -14.04 -0.20
CA PHE A 205 2.89 -14.26 1.24
C PHE A 205 1.64 -15.04 1.70
N SER A 206 1.71 -15.60 2.90
CA SER A 206 0.57 -16.11 3.64
C SER A 206 0.36 -15.33 4.93
N LEU A 207 -0.91 -15.16 5.31
CA LEU A 207 -1.34 -14.47 6.52
C LEU A 207 -2.39 -15.32 7.23
N LEU A 208 -2.12 -15.70 8.47
CA LEU A 208 -3.09 -16.32 9.36
C LEU A 208 -3.59 -15.27 10.35
N ILE A 209 -4.91 -15.07 10.41
CA ILE A 209 -5.56 -14.13 11.34
C ILE A 209 -6.39 -14.93 12.31
N HIS A 210 -6.11 -14.81 13.60
CA HIS A 210 -7.00 -15.24 14.67
C HIS A 210 -7.74 -14.02 15.21
N SER A 211 -9.06 -14.07 15.24
CA SER A 211 -9.92 -12.96 15.66
C SER A 211 -10.75 -13.33 16.88
N GLN A 212 -10.75 -12.43 17.85
CA GLN A 212 -11.59 -12.47 19.04
C GLN A 212 -12.37 -11.15 19.14
N PRO A 213 -13.71 -11.18 19.10
CA PRO A 213 -14.52 -9.98 19.31
C PRO A 213 -14.25 -9.35 20.69
N LEU A 214 -14.19 -8.02 20.74
CA LEU A 214 -14.12 -7.22 21.96
C LEU A 214 -15.50 -6.59 22.21
N ASN A 215 -16.44 -7.40 22.68
CA ASN A 215 -17.78 -6.97 23.07
C ASN A 215 -18.00 -7.21 24.56
#